data_AF-A0A378NRM8-F1
#
_entry.id   AF-A0A378NRM8-F1
#
_cell.length_a   1.000
_cell.length_b   1.000
_cell.length_c   1.000
_cell.angle_alpha   90.00
_cell.angle_beta   90.00
_cell.angle_gamma   90.00
#
_symmetry.space_group_name_H-M   'P 1'
#
loop_
_entity.id
_entity.type
_entity.pdbx_description
1 polymer ?
#
loop_
_entity_poly.entity_id
_entity_poly.type
_entity_poly.pdbx_seq_one_letter_code
_entity_poly.pdbx_strand_id
1 'polypeptide(L)'
;MIIKPRVKDFICLTSHPEGCKENVRRQIEYVKSQPKVELGKRVLVLGASTGYGLASRICATYASGASTIGVIFDKPAHGKRTATAGWYNTAAFEEFAKNDGYYAKTINGDAFSQAIKEKTIELIKKDLGKIDMVVYSLAAPRRTTADGTMYSSVLKTVDEPFTAKTLNLKTNELTEATLPPATPEEVEATIKVMGGEDWADWMHALKDADVLTENACTVAYSYIGSKITYPIYYEGTIGAAKQHLYKTADALRQEGFNAIISVNKALVTQSSSAIPIVPLYVAVMYRVMKDKNVHEGTIEQMYRLWHEYLSQPQPKVDDEHRIRIDDLEMRDDVQNTIFEYWDKVTTENLTQYADVDGYWNDFYNLFGFGFDNVDYDADVNPEVNLDLVE
;
A
#
# COMPACT_ATOMS: atom_id res chain seq x y z
N MET A 1 13.32 25.65 -6.49
CA MET A 1 14.51 25.03 -5.89
C MET A 1 14.82 23.76 -6.67
N ILE A 2 16.09 23.45 -6.87
CA ILE A 2 16.50 22.14 -7.40
C ILE A 2 16.36 21.09 -6.29
N ILE A 3 15.61 20.01 -6.56
CA ILE A 3 15.35 18.94 -5.59
C ILE A 3 16.06 17.68 -6.06
N LYS A 4 16.97 17.15 -5.24
CA LYS A 4 17.69 15.89 -5.49
C LYS A 4 17.32 14.84 -4.44
N PRO A 5 17.42 13.54 -4.75
CA PRO A 5 17.14 12.49 -3.78
C PRO A 5 18.11 12.58 -2.59
N ARG A 6 17.56 12.62 -1.37
CA ARG A 6 18.32 12.56 -0.12
C ARG A 6 17.95 11.30 0.64
N VAL A 7 18.68 10.22 0.37
CA VAL A 7 18.44 8.91 0.99
C VAL A 7 19.33 8.75 2.22
N LYS A 8 18.73 8.35 3.34
CA LYS A 8 19.43 7.88 4.53
C LYS A 8 18.90 6.50 4.87
N ASP A 9 19.76 5.50 4.75
CA ASP A 9 19.41 4.08 4.92
C ASP A 9 18.31 3.69 3.93
N PHE A 10 17.11 3.39 4.40
CA PHE A 10 15.92 3.04 3.61
C PHE A 10 14.89 4.17 3.53
N ILE A 11 15.24 5.38 3.98
CA ILE A 11 14.33 6.54 4.03
C ILE A 11 14.81 7.59 3.05
N CYS A 12 13.97 7.94 2.07
CA CYS A 12 14.16 9.15 1.27
C CYS A 12 13.51 10.35 2.00
N LEU A 13 14.30 11.40 2.24
CA LEU A 13 13.88 12.60 2.99
C LEU A 13 13.29 13.69 2.10
N THR A 14 13.30 13.50 0.79
CA THR A 14 12.89 14.47 -0.23
C THR A 14 11.95 13.79 -1.22
N SER A 15 11.05 14.56 -1.81
CA SER A 15 10.18 14.09 -2.90
C SER A 15 10.09 15.14 -3.99
N HIS A 16 10.08 14.73 -5.25
CA HIS A 16 10.06 15.64 -6.40
C HIS A 16 8.64 15.82 -6.93
N PRO A 17 8.07 17.05 -6.93
CA PRO A 17 6.67 17.28 -7.30
C PRO A 17 6.36 16.83 -8.73
N GLU A 18 7.17 17.24 -9.72
CA GLU A 18 6.94 16.86 -11.13
C GLU A 18 7.13 15.36 -11.39
N GLY A 19 7.99 14.71 -10.61
CA GLY A 19 8.21 13.28 -10.79
C GLY A 19 7.13 12.44 -10.12
N CYS A 20 6.61 12.88 -8.97
CA CYS A 20 5.39 12.30 -8.39
C CYS A 20 4.20 12.46 -9.35
N LYS A 21 4.06 13.63 -9.99
CA LYS A 21 3.04 13.87 -11.02
C LYS A 21 3.21 12.93 -12.22
N GLU A 22 4.43 12.76 -12.72
CA GLU A 22 4.73 11.81 -13.80
C GLU A 22 4.42 10.37 -13.40
N ASN A 23 4.75 9.95 -12.18
CA ASN A 23 4.43 8.62 -11.66
C ASN A 23 2.91 8.36 -11.68
N VAL A 24 2.13 9.31 -11.16
CA VAL A 24 0.66 9.23 -11.18
C VAL A 24 0.12 9.19 -12.60
N ARG A 25 0.65 10.04 -13.49
CA ARG A 25 0.26 10.06 -14.92
C ARG A 25 0.47 8.70 -15.56
N ARG A 26 1.63 8.06 -15.37
CA ARG A 26 1.94 6.74 -15.94
C ARG A 26 0.96 5.66 -15.44
N GLN A 27 0.62 5.67 -14.15
CA GLN A 27 -0.36 4.75 -13.59
C GLN A 27 -1.76 4.97 -14.16
N ILE A 28 -2.19 6.22 -14.33
CA ILE A 28 -3.47 6.56 -14.97
C ILE A 28 -3.50 6.08 -16.42
N GLU A 29 -2.45 6.35 -17.19
CA GLU A 29 -2.35 5.92 -18.59
C GLU A 29 -2.34 4.40 -18.74
N TYR A 30 -1.67 3.68 -17.82
CA TYR A 30 -1.77 2.23 -17.77
C TYR A 30 -3.23 1.80 -17.62
N VAL A 31 -3.97 2.31 -16.62
CA VAL A 31 -5.37 1.93 -16.40
C VAL A 31 -6.27 2.33 -17.58
N LYS A 32 -6.07 3.51 -18.17
CA LYS A 32 -6.82 3.96 -19.37
C LYS A 32 -6.58 3.05 -20.59
N SER A 33 -5.42 2.42 -20.68
CA SER A 33 -5.09 1.48 -21.76
C SER A 33 -5.76 0.12 -21.61
N GLN A 34 -6.35 -0.16 -20.44
CA GLN A 34 -7.01 -1.43 -20.14
C GLN A 34 -8.53 -1.36 -20.35
N PRO A 35 -9.22 -2.52 -20.48
CA PRO A 35 -10.68 -2.57 -20.46
C PRO A 35 -11.33 -1.87 -19.26
N LYS A 36 -12.47 -1.22 -19.50
CA LYS A 36 -13.30 -0.66 -18.43
C LYS A 36 -13.94 -1.77 -17.59
N VAL A 37 -14.22 -1.46 -16.34
CA VAL A 37 -14.75 -2.39 -15.34
C VAL A 37 -16.05 -1.84 -14.76
N GLU A 38 -17.12 -2.65 -14.75
CA GLU A 38 -18.36 -2.28 -14.07
C GLU A 38 -18.27 -2.64 -12.58
N LEU A 39 -17.91 -1.65 -11.77
CA LEU A 39 -17.76 -1.77 -10.33
C LEU A 39 -18.02 -0.41 -9.66
N GLY A 40 -18.44 -0.44 -8.38
CA GLY A 40 -18.78 0.69 -7.50
C GLY A 40 -18.51 2.10 -8.04
N LYS A 41 -19.56 2.93 -8.14
CA LYS A 41 -19.46 4.28 -8.72
C LYS A 41 -19.05 5.33 -7.69
N ARG A 42 -19.05 5.00 -6.39
CA ARG A 42 -18.70 5.89 -5.28
C ARG A 42 -17.81 5.14 -4.28
N VAL A 43 -16.53 5.50 -4.26
CA VAL A 43 -15.50 4.74 -3.54
C VAL A 43 -14.80 5.61 -2.50
N LEU A 44 -14.73 5.11 -1.27
CA LEU A 44 -13.88 5.65 -0.21
C LEU A 44 -12.57 4.86 -0.16
N VAL A 45 -11.43 5.55 -0.18
CA VAL A 45 -10.11 4.93 -0.04
C VAL A 45 -9.43 5.47 1.22
N LEU A 46 -9.17 4.59 2.18
CA LEU A 46 -8.44 4.89 3.42
C LEU A 46 -6.96 4.54 3.20
N GLY A 47 -6.09 5.55 3.24
CA GLY A 47 -4.67 5.43 2.86
C GLY A 47 -4.45 5.65 1.36
N ALA A 48 -5.02 6.74 0.81
CA ALA A 48 -5.18 6.91 -0.63
C ALA A 48 -3.99 7.56 -1.38
N SER A 49 -2.90 7.90 -0.70
CA SER A 49 -1.86 8.77 -1.25
C SER A 49 -0.64 8.06 -1.84
N THR A 50 -0.42 6.80 -1.50
CA THR A 50 0.74 6.02 -1.97
C THR A 50 0.39 4.54 -2.14
N GLY A 51 1.28 3.78 -2.80
CA GLY A 51 1.22 2.33 -2.86
C GLY A 51 -0.10 1.78 -3.41
N TYR A 52 -0.56 0.67 -2.81
CA TYR A 52 -1.81 0.02 -3.22
C TYR A 52 -3.04 0.94 -3.05
N GLY A 53 -3.09 1.81 -2.05
CA GLY A 53 -4.21 2.71 -1.86
C GLY A 53 -4.32 3.76 -2.97
N LEU A 54 -3.21 4.37 -3.38
CA LEU A 54 -3.20 5.26 -4.56
C LEU A 54 -3.59 4.51 -5.83
N ALA A 55 -3.00 3.34 -6.08
CA ALA A 55 -3.32 2.53 -7.25
C ALA A 55 -4.80 2.12 -7.29
N SER A 56 -5.39 1.83 -6.13
CA SER A 56 -6.81 1.53 -5.98
C SER A 56 -7.70 2.73 -6.29
N ARG A 57 -7.31 3.93 -5.82
CA ARG A 57 -8.03 5.16 -6.14
C ARG A 57 -7.98 5.47 -7.65
N ILE A 58 -6.83 5.24 -8.28
CA ILE A 58 -6.67 5.34 -9.74
C ILE A 58 -7.55 4.31 -10.46
N CYS A 59 -7.56 3.04 -10.03
CA CYS A 59 -8.42 2.01 -10.62
C CYS A 59 -9.91 2.33 -10.46
N ALA A 60 -10.34 2.74 -9.27
CA ALA A 60 -11.73 3.17 -9.03
C ALA A 60 -12.16 4.27 -10.01
N THR A 61 -11.36 5.32 -10.18
CA THR A 61 -11.70 6.43 -11.08
C THR A 61 -11.57 6.04 -12.56
N TYR A 62 -10.44 5.48 -12.98
CA TYR A 62 -10.14 5.32 -14.41
C TYR A 62 -10.54 3.96 -14.98
N ALA A 63 -10.64 2.89 -14.19
CA ALA A 63 -11.19 1.62 -14.66
C ALA A 63 -12.72 1.61 -14.56
N SER A 64 -13.27 2.11 -13.44
CA SER A 64 -14.71 2.01 -13.14
C SER A 64 -15.53 3.29 -13.33
N GLY A 65 -14.87 4.43 -13.55
CA GLY A 65 -15.55 5.72 -13.67
C GLY A 65 -16.09 6.26 -12.36
N ALA A 66 -15.50 5.87 -11.22
CA ALA A 66 -16.03 6.19 -9.90
C ALA A 66 -15.65 7.59 -9.40
N SER A 67 -16.58 8.21 -8.68
CA SER A 67 -16.32 9.32 -7.75
C SER A 67 -15.54 8.81 -6.55
N THR A 68 -14.43 9.48 -6.19
CA THR A 68 -13.57 9.03 -5.09
C THR A 68 -13.39 10.04 -3.97
N ILE A 69 -13.52 9.56 -2.73
CA ILE A 69 -13.04 10.25 -1.54
C ILE A 69 -11.79 9.52 -1.04
N GLY A 70 -10.69 10.25 -0.84
CA GLY A 70 -9.46 9.72 -0.27
C GLY A 70 -9.23 10.26 1.14
N VAL A 71 -8.81 9.39 2.06
CA VAL A 71 -8.24 9.80 3.36
C VAL A 71 -6.74 9.53 3.33
N ILE A 72 -5.96 10.57 3.63
CA ILE A 72 -4.49 10.54 3.60
C ILE A 72 -3.93 11.11 4.91
N PHE A 73 -2.64 10.87 5.19
CA PHE A 73 -1.95 11.51 6.32
C PHE A 73 -0.56 11.98 5.89
N ASP A 74 -0.56 13.04 5.08
CA ASP A 74 0.61 13.56 4.39
C ASP A 74 0.97 14.98 4.83
N LYS A 75 2.24 15.34 4.67
CA LYS A 75 2.76 16.64 5.12
C LYS A 75 3.00 17.53 3.90
N PRO A 76 2.42 18.76 3.86
CA PRO A 76 2.77 19.72 2.83
C PRO A 76 4.24 20.15 2.95
N ALA A 77 4.73 20.81 1.90
CA ALA A 77 6.03 21.46 1.94
C ALA A 77 6.03 22.55 3.02
N HIS A 78 7.19 22.75 3.66
CA HIS A 78 7.34 23.78 4.68
C HIS A 78 8.77 24.34 4.70
N GLY A 79 8.89 25.63 4.39
CA GLY A 79 10.17 26.32 4.32
C GLY A 79 11.09 25.68 3.28
N LYS A 80 12.22 25.09 3.73
CA LYS A 80 13.19 24.42 2.85
C LYS A 80 12.93 22.92 2.65
N ARG A 81 11.86 22.36 3.23
CA ARG A 81 11.53 20.94 3.13
C ARG A 81 10.42 20.73 2.10
N THR A 82 10.60 19.74 1.24
CA THR A 82 9.57 19.27 0.31
C THR A 82 8.42 18.64 1.09
N ALA A 83 7.26 18.51 0.44
CA ALA A 83 6.16 17.71 0.93
C ALA A 83 6.54 16.21 0.94
N THR A 84 5.73 15.39 1.59
CA THR A 84 5.80 13.93 1.40
C THR A 84 5.34 13.57 -0.01
N ALA A 85 5.84 12.46 -0.56
CA ALA A 85 5.44 11.99 -1.89
C ALA A 85 3.92 11.82 -2.03
N GLY A 86 3.25 11.33 -0.97
CA GLY A 86 1.80 11.16 -0.96
C GLY A 86 1.02 12.48 -1.14
N TRP A 87 1.55 13.60 -0.65
CA TRP A 87 0.98 14.92 -0.88
C TRP A 87 0.99 15.26 -2.39
N TYR A 88 2.16 15.13 -3.03
CA TYR A 88 2.32 15.41 -4.46
C TYR A 88 1.52 14.44 -5.33
N ASN A 89 1.51 13.15 -4.99
CA ASN A 89 0.71 12.15 -5.70
C ASN A 89 -0.78 12.48 -5.65
N THR A 90 -1.28 12.87 -4.48
CA THR A 90 -2.70 13.22 -4.30
C THR A 90 -3.06 14.47 -5.09
N ALA A 91 -2.21 15.51 -5.05
CA ALA A 91 -2.43 16.73 -5.83
C ALA A 91 -2.46 16.45 -7.34
N ALA A 92 -1.52 15.63 -7.83
CA ALA A 92 -1.50 15.21 -9.22
C ALA A 92 -2.75 14.39 -9.60
N PHE A 93 -3.15 13.44 -8.75
CA PHE A 93 -4.34 12.64 -8.98
C PHE A 93 -5.60 13.50 -9.09
N GLU A 94 -5.83 14.43 -8.16
CA GLU A 94 -6.98 15.32 -8.19
C GLU A 94 -6.96 16.29 -9.38
N GLU A 95 -5.78 16.79 -9.76
CA GLU A 95 -5.61 17.60 -10.97
C GLU A 95 -6.07 16.81 -12.21
N PHE A 96 -5.56 15.60 -12.42
CA PHE A 96 -5.93 14.76 -13.55
C PHE A 96 -7.41 14.36 -13.52
N ALA A 97 -7.91 13.91 -12.36
CA ALA A 97 -9.30 13.50 -12.21
C ALA A 97 -10.26 14.65 -12.53
N LYS A 98 -9.99 15.86 -12.02
CA LYS A 98 -10.79 17.06 -12.30
C LYS A 98 -10.76 17.46 -13.78
N ASN A 99 -9.57 17.43 -14.40
CA ASN A 99 -9.42 17.74 -15.83
C ASN A 99 -10.20 16.75 -16.71
N ASP A 100 -10.31 15.49 -16.28
CA ASP A 100 -11.07 14.44 -16.96
C ASP A 100 -12.55 14.40 -16.53
N GLY A 101 -13.01 15.32 -15.67
CA GLY A 101 -14.41 15.46 -15.26
C GLY A 101 -14.88 14.52 -14.14
N TYR A 102 -13.96 13.86 -13.43
CA TYR A 102 -14.27 13.00 -12.30
C TYR A 102 -14.34 13.77 -10.98
N TYR A 103 -15.24 13.33 -10.10
CA TYR A 103 -15.25 13.79 -8.70
C TYR A 103 -14.09 13.12 -7.94
N ALA A 104 -13.23 13.95 -7.36
CA ALA A 104 -12.18 13.52 -6.44
C ALA A 104 -12.06 14.55 -5.30
N LYS A 105 -12.18 14.08 -4.05
CA LYS A 105 -11.96 14.92 -2.86
C LYS A 105 -11.08 14.20 -1.84
N THR A 106 -10.26 14.96 -1.12
CA THR A 106 -9.33 14.40 -0.13
C THR A 106 -9.49 15.04 1.23
N ILE A 107 -9.44 14.20 2.26
CA ILE A 107 -9.33 14.58 3.66
C ILE A 107 -7.92 14.19 4.12
N ASN A 108 -7.17 15.15 4.67
CA ASN A 108 -5.86 14.90 5.24
C ASN A 108 -5.93 14.90 6.77
N GLY A 109 -5.68 13.76 7.40
CA GLY A 109 -5.70 13.61 8.85
C GLY A 109 -5.55 12.16 9.29
N ASP A 110 -5.48 11.96 10.61
CA ASP A 110 -5.35 10.63 11.19
C ASP A 110 -6.64 9.82 11.00
N ALA A 111 -6.62 8.85 10.09
CA ALA A 111 -7.74 7.96 9.79
C ALA A 111 -8.20 7.12 11.01
N PHE A 112 -7.33 6.94 12.02
CA PHE A 112 -7.70 6.27 13.26
C PHE A 112 -8.63 7.13 14.14
N SER A 113 -8.56 8.45 13.98
CA SER A 113 -9.31 9.38 14.83
C SER A 113 -10.81 9.43 14.50
N GLN A 114 -11.62 9.61 15.54
CA GLN A 114 -13.05 9.80 15.41
C GLN A 114 -13.40 11.04 14.57
N ALA A 115 -12.65 12.13 14.73
CA ALA A 115 -12.86 13.38 13.99
C ALA A 115 -12.75 13.19 12.47
N ILE A 116 -11.80 12.36 12.00
CA ILE A 116 -11.65 12.09 10.56
C ILE A 116 -12.75 11.16 10.04
N LYS A 117 -13.22 10.21 10.85
CA LYS A 117 -14.40 9.40 10.52
C LYS A 117 -15.64 10.28 10.34
N GLU A 118 -15.91 11.18 11.29
CA GLU A 118 -17.03 12.13 11.26
C GLU A 118 -16.96 13.05 10.04
N LYS A 119 -15.80 13.69 9.81
CA LYS A 119 -15.59 14.56 8.64
C LYS A 119 -15.78 13.83 7.31
N THR A 120 -15.36 12.56 7.25
CA THR A 120 -15.56 11.72 6.05
C THR A 120 -17.03 11.41 5.83
N ILE A 121 -17.76 11.07 6.90
CA ILE A 121 -19.21 10.83 6.87
C ILE A 121 -19.96 12.09 6.40
N GLU A 122 -19.62 13.26 6.93
CA GLU A 122 -20.23 14.54 6.55
C GLU A 122 -20.02 14.82 5.05
N LEU A 123 -18.81 14.62 4.54
CA LEU A 123 -18.51 14.79 3.12
C LEU A 123 -19.29 13.80 2.25
N ILE A 124 -19.36 12.52 2.66
CA ILE A 124 -20.15 11.51 1.92
C ILE A 124 -21.61 11.94 1.85
N LYS A 125 -22.22 12.34 2.98
CA LYS A 125 -23.62 12.78 3.02
C LYS A 125 -23.86 13.99 2.12
N LYS A 126 -22.92 14.94 2.11
CA LYS A 126 -23.01 16.18 1.35
C LYS A 126 -22.92 15.94 -0.15
N ASP A 127 -21.96 15.14 -0.60
CA ASP A 127 -21.57 15.10 -2.00
C ASP A 127 -22.03 13.82 -2.73
N LEU A 128 -22.00 12.67 -2.07
CA LEU A 128 -22.22 11.34 -2.70
C LEU A 128 -23.50 10.62 -2.21
N GLY A 129 -24.05 11.08 -1.09
CA GLY A 129 -25.17 10.48 -0.35
C GLY A 129 -24.78 9.18 0.35
N LYS A 130 -24.34 8.19 -0.42
CA LYS A 130 -23.83 6.89 0.05
C LYS A 130 -22.62 6.45 -0.77
N ILE A 131 -21.86 5.47 -0.28
CA ILE A 131 -20.74 4.86 -1.00
C ILE A 131 -21.01 3.35 -1.23
N ASP A 132 -20.44 2.86 -2.32
CA ASP A 132 -20.57 1.47 -2.79
C ASP A 132 -19.36 0.61 -2.39
N MET A 133 -18.22 1.25 -2.13
CA MET A 133 -16.98 0.54 -1.79
C MET A 133 -16.12 1.30 -0.80
N VAL A 134 -15.51 0.56 0.13
CA VAL A 134 -14.47 1.04 1.04
C VAL A 134 -13.18 0.24 0.80
N VAL A 135 -12.08 0.93 0.51
CA VAL A 135 -10.74 0.33 0.42
C VAL A 135 -9.98 0.68 1.68
N TYR A 136 -9.58 -0.32 2.45
CA TYR A 136 -8.78 -0.16 3.66
C TYR A 136 -7.31 -0.52 3.38
N SER A 137 -6.52 0.51 3.07
CA SER A 137 -5.11 0.42 2.69
C SER A 137 -4.20 1.22 3.63
N LEU A 138 -4.52 1.25 4.93
CA LEU A 138 -3.70 1.94 5.93
C LEU A 138 -2.44 1.12 6.26
N ALA A 139 -1.29 1.79 6.18
CA ALA A 139 0.00 1.30 6.65
C ALA A 139 0.63 2.38 7.53
N ALA A 140 0.43 2.27 8.85
CA ALA A 140 0.92 3.21 9.82
C ALA A 140 1.80 2.50 10.86
N PRO A 141 2.89 3.13 11.34
CA PRO A 141 3.72 2.54 12.38
C PRO A 141 3.09 2.67 13.78
N ARG A 142 2.03 3.47 13.92
CA ARG A 142 1.40 3.83 15.20
C ARG A 142 -0.08 4.11 15.03
N ARG A 143 -0.85 3.89 16.10
CA ARG A 143 -2.28 4.20 16.23
C ARG A 143 -2.52 4.79 17.60
N THR A 144 -3.31 5.85 17.66
CA THR A 144 -3.89 6.35 18.93
C THR A 144 -5.31 5.83 19.02
N THR A 145 -5.63 5.06 20.07
CA THR A 145 -6.98 4.53 20.29
C THR A 145 -7.89 5.56 20.96
N ALA A 146 -9.20 5.28 21.00
CA ALA A 146 -10.21 6.22 21.51
C ALA A 146 -10.02 6.64 22.97
N ASP A 147 -9.36 5.81 23.79
CA ASP A 147 -8.97 6.10 25.17
C ASP A 147 -7.72 7.01 25.29
N GLY A 148 -7.12 7.39 24.15
CA GLY A 148 -5.90 8.21 24.08
C GLY A 148 -4.60 7.41 24.16
N THR A 149 -4.66 6.08 24.28
CA THR A 149 -3.47 5.23 24.32
C THR A 149 -2.80 5.17 22.95
N MET A 150 -1.49 5.42 22.90
CA MET A 150 -0.70 5.35 21.66
C MET A 150 0.05 4.03 21.59
N TYR A 151 -0.30 3.21 20.60
CA TYR A 151 0.38 1.96 20.28
C TYR A 151 1.37 2.18 19.13
N SER A 152 2.50 1.46 19.18
CA SER A 152 3.48 1.42 18.09
C SER A 152 3.68 -0.03 17.66
N SER A 153 3.55 -0.29 16.37
CA SER A 153 3.83 -1.62 15.81
C SER A 153 5.34 -1.85 15.75
N VAL A 154 5.76 -3.10 15.94
CA VAL A 154 7.12 -3.54 15.68
C VAL A 154 7.11 -4.69 14.67
N LEU A 155 8.24 -4.90 14.02
CA LEU A 155 8.45 -5.97 13.05
C LEU A 155 9.52 -6.91 13.61
N LYS A 156 9.05 -7.95 14.32
CA LYS A 156 9.86 -8.91 15.07
C LYS A 156 9.27 -10.31 14.91
N THR A 157 10.06 -11.33 15.24
CA THR A 157 9.53 -12.69 15.42
C THR A 157 8.71 -12.76 16.71
N VAL A 158 7.98 -13.85 16.95
CA VAL A 158 7.23 -14.05 18.20
C VAL A 158 7.97 -14.98 19.16
N ASP A 159 8.42 -16.15 18.69
CA ASP A 159 8.96 -17.20 19.57
C ASP A 159 10.49 -17.11 19.72
N GLU A 160 11.21 -17.32 18.63
CA GLU A 160 12.67 -17.46 18.61
C GLU A 160 13.32 -16.38 17.74
N PRO A 161 14.59 -16.00 17.99
CA PRO A 161 15.30 -15.09 17.12
C PRO A 161 15.47 -15.70 15.72
N PHE A 162 15.37 -14.85 14.70
CA PHE A 162 15.53 -15.26 13.30
C PHE A 162 16.68 -14.51 12.64
N THR A 163 17.64 -15.26 12.10
CA THR A 163 18.78 -14.72 11.35
C THR A 163 18.63 -15.05 9.88
N ALA A 164 18.80 -14.06 9.02
CA ALA A 164 18.80 -14.28 7.58
C ALA A 164 19.63 -13.24 6.81
N LYS A 165 19.94 -13.59 5.56
CA LYS A 165 20.62 -12.73 4.60
C LYS A 165 19.82 -11.45 4.38
N THR A 166 20.50 -10.33 4.35
CA THR A 166 19.94 -9.02 4.05
C THR A 166 20.84 -8.28 3.06
N LEU A 167 20.26 -7.38 2.28
CA LEU A 167 20.97 -6.53 1.35
C LEU A 167 21.26 -5.18 2.02
N ASN A 168 22.54 -4.83 2.18
CA ASN A 168 22.92 -3.46 2.50
C ASN A 168 22.78 -2.63 1.22
N LEU A 169 21.67 -1.90 1.12
CA LEU A 169 21.33 -1.10 -0.05
C LEU A 169 22.42 -0.04 -0.39
N LYS A 170 23.18 0.46 0.58
CA LYS A 170 24.22 1.47 0.31
C LYS A 170 25.47 0.90 -0.35
N THR A 171 25.88 -0.30 0.05
CA THR A 171 27.13 -0.92 -0.41
C THR A 171 26.88 -2.02 -1.44
N ASN A 172 25.61 -2.42 -1.63
CA ASN A 172 25.22 -3.62 -2.38
C ASN A 172 25.91 -4.90 -1.89
N GLU A 173 26.20 -4.95 -0.59
CA GLU A 173 26.79 -6.13 0.05
C GLU A 173 25.73 -6.94 0.76
N LEU A 174 25.86 -8.26 0.71
CA LEU A 174 25.07 -9.14 1.55
C LEU A 174 25.67 -9.20 2.94
N THR A 175 24.81 -8.96 3.94
CA THR A 175 25.14 -9.17 5.35
C THR A 175 24.09 -10.07 5.98
N GLU A 176 24.25 -10.41 7.25
CA GLU A 176 23.20 -11.06 8.04
C GLU A 176 22.61 -10.08 9.03
N ALA A 177 21.32 -10.25 9.32
CA ALA A 177 20.64 -9.54 10.38
C ALA A 177 19.84 -10.54 11.22
N THR A 178 19.90 -10.38 12.54
CA THR A 178 19.10 -11.16 13.49
C THR A 178 17.96 -10.30 14.01
N LEU A 179 16.74 -10.79 13.84
CA LEU A 179 15.53 -10.22 14.44
C LEU A 179 15.28 -10.88 15.80
N PRO A 180 15.21 -10.12 16.89
CA PRO A 180 14.86 -10.67 18.19
C PRO A 180 13.35 -10.96 18.25
N PRO A 181 12.92 -11.90 19.12
CA PRO A 181 11.50 -12.09 19.42
C PRO A 181 10.90 -10.85 20.10
N ALA A 182 9.62 -10.63 19.84
CA ALA A 182 8.83 -9.57 20.46
C ALA A 182 8.38 -9.95 21.86
N THR A 183 8.18 -8.95 22.72
CA THR A 183 7.46 -9.17 23.97
C THR A 183 5.95 -9.34 23.71
N PRO A 184 5.17 -9.94 24.62
CA PRO A 184 3.72 -10.02 24.49
C PRO A 184 3.05 -8.65 24.27
N GLU A 185 3.54 -7.60 24.91
CA GLU A 185 3.05 -6.22 24.77
C GLU A 185 3.34 -5.66 23.37
N GLU A 186 4.49 -6.00 22.79
CA GLU A 186 4.84 -5.61 21.41
C GLU A 186 3.97 -6.33 20.37
N VAL A 187 3.61 -7.59 20.62
CA VAL A 187 2.65 -8.34 19.81
C VAL A 187 1.27 -7.67 19.89
N GLU A 188 0.78 -7.40 21.10
CA GLU A 188 -0.51 -6.73 21.31
C GLU A 188 -0.54 -5.35 20.65
N ALA A 189 0.49 -4.52 20.86
CA ALA A 189 0.60 -3.21 20.23
C ALA A 189 0.60 -3.29 18.69
N THR A 190 1.26 -4.31 18.13
CA THR A 190 1.25 -4.51 16.67
C THR A 190 -0.13 -4.93 16.17
N ILE A 191 -0.86 -5.77 16.91
CA ILE A 191 -2.27 -6.12 16.61
C ILE A 191 -3.16 -4.87 16.68
N LYS A 192 -3.00 -4.03 17.71
CA LYS A 192 -3.76 -2.78 17.86
C LYS A 192 -3.57 -1.82 16.68
N VAL A 193 -2.37 -1.76 16.11
CA VAL A 193 -2.05 -0.85 14.99
C VAL A 193 -2.41 -1.44 13.63
N MET A 194 -2.04 -2.69 13.37
CA MET A 194 -2.07 -3.30 12.02
C MET A 194 -3.14 -4.40 11.85
N GLY A 195 -3.90 -4.67 12.91
CA GLY A 195 -5.04 -5.58 12.90
C GLY A 195 -6.29 -4.96 12.29
N GLY A 196 -7.43 -5.60 12.53
CA GLY A 196 -8.70 -5.23 11.91
C GLY A 196 -9.57 -4.25 12.70
N GLU A 197 -9.21 -3.88 13.93
CA GLU A 197 -10.08 -3.09 14.80
C GLU A 197 -10.53 -1.76 14.16
N ASP A 198 -9.60 -0.96 13.65
CA ASP A 198 -9.96 0.32 13.02
C ASP A 198 -10.78 0.14 11.73
N TRP A 199 -10.54 -0.93 10.98
CA TRP A 199 -11.34 -1.26 9.81
C TRP A 199 -12.79 -1.55 10.20
N ALA A 200 -13.01 -2.31 11.28
CA ALA A 200 -14.35 -2.51 11.84
C ALA A 200 -14.96 -1.19 12.32
N ASP A 201 -14.19 -0.37 13.05
CA ASP A 201 -14.65 0.95 13.52
C ASP A 201 -15.13 1.84 12.35
N TRP A 202 -14.41 1.85 11.23
CA TRP A 202 -14.82 2.54 10.01
C TRP A 202 -16.13 1.98 9.44
N MET A 203 -16.23 0.65 9.29
CA MET A 203 -17.42 0.03 8.72
C MET A 203 -18.66 0.24 9.59
N HIS A 204 -18.52 0.17 10.91
CA HIS A 204 -19.59 0.47 11.86
C HIS A 204 -20.00 1.94 11.81
N ALA A 205 -19.05 2.88 11.87
CA ALA A 205 -19.36 4.30 11.80
C ALA A 205 -20.08 4.69 10.48
N LEU A 206 -19.66 4.11 9.35
CA LEU A 206 -20.30 4.35 8.06
C LEU A 206 -21.70 3.74 7.97
N LYS A 207 -21.92 2.55 8.57
CA LYS A 207 -23.23 1.90 8.65
C LYS A 207 -24.18 2.67 9.55
N ASP A 208 -23.74 3.07 10.74
CA ASP A 208 -24.54 3.82 11.72
C ASP A 208 -24.97 5.19 11.19
N ALA A 209 -24.13 5.80 10.36
CA ALA A 209 -24.44 7.06 9.69
C ALA A 209 -25.34 6.92 8.44
N ASP A 210 -25.73 5.69 8.08
CA ASP A 210 -26.48 5.33 6.87
C ASP A 210 -25.84 5.81 5.56
N VAL A 211 -24.51 5.78 5.47
CA VAL A 211 -23.78 6.22 4.26
C VAL A 211 -23.24 5.06 3.42
N LEU A 212 -23.56 3.81 3.76
CA LEU A 212 -23.26 2.63 2.93
C LEU A 212 -24.48 2.21 2.12
N THR A 213 -24.30 1.86 0.85
CA THR A 213 -25.35 1.15 0.11
C THR A 213 -25.57 -0.27 0.64
N GLU A 214 -26.74 -0.85 0.37
CA GLU A 214 -27.09 -2.23 0.79
C GLU A 214 -26.04 -3.27 0.37
N ASN A 215 -25.48 -3.14 -0.82
CA ASN A 215 -24.46 -4.07 -1.35
C ASN A 215 -23.03 -3.51 -1.27
N ALA A 216 -22.77 -2.57 -0.35
CA ALA A 216 -21.45 -1.96 -0.23
C ALA A 216 -20.39 -3.03 0.08
N CYS A 217 -19.32 -3.03 -0.72
CA CYS A 217 -18.18 -3.92 -0.53
C CYS A 217 -17.08 -3.20 0.27
N THR A 218 -16.33 -3.93 1.08
CA THR A 218 -15.14 -3.41 1.74
C THR A 218 -13.98 -4.36 1.57
N VAL A 219 -12.82 -3.85 1.20
CA VAL A 219 -11.61 -4.66 0.96
C VAL A 219 -10.45 -4.15 1.82
N ALA A 220 -9.81 -5.05 2.57
CA ALA A 220 -8.60 -4.75 3.32
C ALA A 220 -7.40 -5.51 2.75
N TYR A 221 -6.24 -4.84 2.75
CA TYR A 221 -5.02 -5.38 2.16
C TYR A 221 -4.13 -6.10 3.18
N SER A 222 -3.69 -7.29 2.78
CA SER A 222 -2.76 -8.14 3.52
C SER A 222 -1.61 -8.62 2.63
N TYR A 223 -0.63 -9.24 3.27
CA TYR A 223 0.50 -9.93 2.66
C TYR A 223 0.83 -11.15 3.51
N ILE A 224 1.02 -12.30 2.88
CA ILE A 224 1.48 -13.55 3.52
C ILE A 224 2.92 -13.85 3.09
N GLY A 225 3.17 -13.82 1.78
CA GLY A 225 4.51 -13.93 1.21
C GLY A 225 5.04 -15.35 1.05
N SER A 226 6.33 -15.45 0.73
CA SER A 226 7.06 -16.71 0.65
C SER A 226 7.47 -17.23 2.03
N LYS A 227 7.72 -18.54 2.14
CA LYS A 227 8.27 -19.18 3.36
C LYS A 227 9.59 -18.57 3.82
N ILE A 228 10.38 -17.96 2.92
CA ILE A 228 11.59 -17.20 3.28
C ILE A 228 11.26 -16.06 4.26
N THR A 229 10.07 -15.47 4.11
CA THR A 229 9.62 -14.30 4.88
C THR A 229 8.63 -14.64 5.99
N TYR A 230 8.21 -15.91 6.13
CA TYR A 230 7.23 -16.36 7.12
C TYR A 230 7.59 -16.01 8.57
N PRO A 231 8.85 -16.16 9.03
CA PRO A 231 9.20 -15.82 10.41
C PRO A 231 8.87 -14.38 10.80
N ILE A 232 8.77 -13.48 9.82
CA ILE A 232 8.36 -12.09 10.02
C ILE A 232 6.88 -11.92 9.71
N TYR A 233 6.46 -12.26 8.48
CA TYR A 233 5.17 -11.83 7.95
C TYR A 233 4.00 -12.74 8.27
N TYR A 234 4.25 -14.00 8.59
CA TYR A 234 3.21 -14.98 8.89
C TYR A 234 3.22 -15.37 10.38
N GLU A 235 4.41 -15.63 10.93
CA GLU A 235 4.62 -16.11 12.30
C GLU A 235 5.05 -14.99 13.26
N GLY A 236 5.51 -13.86 12.73
CA GLY A 236 5.96 -12.71 13.50
C GLY A 236 4.81 -11.80 13.99
N THR A 237 5.18 -10.68 14.60
CA THR A 237 4.24 -9.69 15.16
C THR A 237 3.22 -9.17 14.13
N ILE A 238 3.66 -8.90 12.90
CA ILE A 238 2.77 -8.45 11.83
C ILE A 238 1.86 -9.58 11.35
N GLY A 239 2.33 -10.83 11.38
CA GLY A 239 1.51 -12.02 11.11
C GLY A 239 0.36 -12.15 12.11
N ALA A 240 0.63 -11.96 13.39
CA ALA A 240 -0.40 -11.93 14.44
C ALA A 240 -1.45 -10.84 14.18
N ALA A 241 -1.03 -9.65 13.75
CA ALA A 241 -1.95 -8.58 13.35
C ALA A 241 -2.79 -8.95 12.11
N LYS A 242 -2.20 -9.61 11.11
CA LYS A 242 -2.96 -10.08 9.94
C LYS A 242 -3.94 -11.19 10.26
N GLN A 243 -3.61 -12.10 11.18
CA GLN A 243 -4.56 -13.08 11.70
C GLN A 243 -5.75 -12.40 12.40
N HIS A 244 -5.51 -11.33 13.16
CA HIS A 244 -6.59 -10.52 13.70
C HIS A 244 -7.42 -9.87 12.59
N LEU A 245 -6.79 -9.30 11.55
CA LEU A 245 -7.50 -8.72 10.40
C LEU A 245 -8.42 -9.75 9.71
N TYR A 246 -7.98 -11.00 9.57
CA TYR A 246 -8.79 -12.08 8.97
C TYR A 246 -10.00 -12.42 9.84
N LYS A 247 -9.82 -12.58 11.16
CA LYS A 247 -10.93 -12.77 12.11
C LYS A 247 -11.91 -11.61 12.11
N THR A 248 -11.42 -10.37 11.94
CA THR A 248 -12.30 -9.20 11.81
C THR A 248 -13.12 -9.26 10.52
N ALA A 249 -12.54 -9.71 9.39
CA ALA A 249 -13.30 -9.90 8.16
C ALA A 249 -14.44 -10.91 8.34
N ASP A 250 -14.17 -12.03 9.03
CA ASP A 250 -15.19 -13.02 9.38
C ASP A 250 -16.33 -12.42 10.20
N ALA A 251 -15.99 -11.66 11.25
CA ALA A 251 -16.98 -11.00 12.10
C ALA A 251 -17.84 -10.01 11.31
N LEU A 252 -17.22 -9.14 10.49
CA LEU A 252 -17.95 -8.20 9.62
C LEU A 252 -18.88 -8.93 8.65
N ARG A 253 -18.46 -10.07 8.07
CA ARG A 253 -19.35 -10.89 7.23
C ARG A 253 -20.54 -11.45 7.99
N GLN A 254 -20.35 -11.92 9.22
CA GLN A 254 -21.44 -12.39 10.07
C GLN A 254 -22.44 -11.27 10.42
N GLU A 255 -21.98 -10.02 10.48
CA GLU A 255 -22.81 -8.82 10.67
C GLU A 255 -23.49 -8.31 9.37
N GLY A 256 -23.26 -8.99 8.25
CA GLY A 256 -23.87 -8.70 6.95
C GLY A 256 -23.06 -7.77 6.03
N PHE A 257 -21.82 -7.41 6.37
CA PHE A 257 -20.96 -6.67 5.45
C PHE A 257 -20.36 -7.60 4.38
N ASN A 258 -20.21 -7.09 3.15
CA ASN A 258 -19.40 -7.76 2.13
C ASN A 258 -17.91 -7.41 2.34
N ALA A 259 -17.31 -8.03 3.36
CA ALA A 259 -15.92 -7.79 3.77
C ALA A 259 -14.95 -8.81 3.14
N ILE A 260 -13.97 -8.28 2.40
CA ILE A 260 -13.01 -9.04 1.60
C ILE A 260 -11.59 -8.77 2.09
N ILE A 261 -10.77 -9.82 2.16
CA ILE A 261 -9.33 -9.70 2.31
C ILE A 261 -8.69 -9.92 0.94
N SER A 262 -7.83 -9.00 0.49
CA SER A 262 -6.92 -9.25 -0.62
C SER A 262 -5.52 -9.50 -0.08
N VAL A 263 -4.98 -10.69 -0.35
CA VAL A 263 -3.57 -11.02 -0.07
C VAL A 263 -2.77 -10.66 -1.31
N ASN A 264 -1.95 -9.61 -1.17
CA ASN A 264 -1.22 -8.98 -2.26
C ASN A 264 0.22 -9.45 -2.29
N LYS A 265 0.90 -9.23 -3.41
CA LYS A 265 2.33 -9.55 -3.58
C LYS A 265 3.24 -8.53 -2.88
N ALA A 266 4.48 -8.93 -2.60
CA ALA A 266 5.52 -8.02 -2.11
C ALA A 266 5.87 -6.95 -3.16
N LEU A 267 6.02 -5.71 -2.69
CA LEU A 267 6.46 -4.57 -3.50
C LEU A 267 7.40 -3.65 -2.72
N VAL A 268 8.18 -2.87 -3.45
CA VAL A 268 8.97 -1.78 -2.87
C VAL A 268 8.01 -0.71 -2.35
N THR A 269 8.06 -0.50 -1.05
CA THR A 269 7.35 0.56 -0.33
C THR A 269 8.31 1.14 0.70
N GLN A 270 8.00 2.32 1.23
CA GLN A 270 8.79 2.89 2.31
C GLN A 270 8.81 1.96 3.54
N SER A 271 7.70 1.29 3.85
CA SER A 271 7.60 0.35 4.98
C SER A 271 8.38 -0.95 4.73
N SER A 272 8.28 -1.54 3.54
CA SER A 272 8.97 -2.81 3.22
C SER A 272 10.50 -2.65 3.16
N SER A 273 10.98 -1.47 2.77
CA SER A 273 12.42 -1.17 2.72
C SER A 273 13.10 -1.13 4.10
N ALA A 274 12.31 -0.94 5.18
CA ALA A 274 12.80 -0.85 6.55
C ALA A 274 13.00 -2.21 7.24
N ILE A 275 12.47 -3.29 6.64
CA ILE A 275 12.46 -4.62 7.25
C ILE A 275 13.70 -5.38 6.77
N PRO A 276 14.56 -5.89 7.68
CA PRO A 276 15.68 -6.75 7.30
C PRO A 276 15.19 -7.92 6.41
N ILE A 277 16.02 -8.38 5.47
CA ILE A 277 15.72 -9.47 4.50
C ILE A 277 14.85 -9.01 3.31
N VAL A 278 13.88 -8.14 3.53
CA VAL A 278 12.87 -7.79 2.52
C VAL A 278 13.47 -7.14 1.26
N PRO A 279 14.42 -6.20 1.34
CA PRO A 279 15.05 -5.65 0.14
C PRO A 279 15.71 -6.73 -0.74
N LEU A 280 16.40 -7.70 -0.12
CA LEU A 280 17.01 -8.80 -0.84
C LEU A 280 15.95 -9.72 -1.46
N TYR A 281 14.92 -10.09 -0.68
CA TYR A 281 13.84 -10.93 -1.16
C TYR A 281 13.13 -10.31 -2.36
N VAL A 282 12.78 -9.03 -2.27
CA VAL A 282 12.13 -8.30 -3.36
C VAL A 282 13.01 -8.24 -4.59
N ALA A 283 14.31 -7.97 -4.44
CA ALA A 283 15.24 -7.93 -5.57
C ALA A 283 15.38 -9.31 -6.27
N VAL A 284 15.48 -10.41 -5.50
CA VAL A 284 15.52 -11.78 -6.04
C VAL A 284 14.20 -12.13 -6.73
N MET A 285 13.07 -11.87 -6.06
CA MET A 285 11.73 -12.12 -6.59
C MET A 285 11.48 -11.31 -7.88
N TYR A 286 11.91 -10.04 -7.94
CA TYR A 286 11.79 -9.23 -9.16
C TYR A 286 12.57 -9.84 -10.31
N ARG A 287 13.80 -10.29 -10.08
CA ARG A 287 14.58 -10.98 -11.11
C ARG A 287 13.82 -12.18 -11.66
N VAL A 288 13.38 -13.08 -10.79
CA VAL A 288 12.67 -14.30 -11.18
C VAL A 288 11.36 -13.99 -11.92
N MET A 289 10.56 -13.06 -11.42
CA MET A 289 9.27 -12.73 -12.02
C MET A 289 9.41 -11.97 -13.35
N LYS A 290 10.44 -11.13 -13.51
CA LYS A 290 10.75 -10.48 -14.79
C LYS A 290 11.26 -11.49 -15.82
N ASP A 291 12.15 -12.41 -15.44
CA ASP A 291 12.63 -13.49 -16.33
C ASP A 291 11.46 -14.38 -16.81
N LYS A 292 10.38 -14.48 -16.03
CA LYS A 292 9.16 -15.22 -16.35
C LYS A 292 8.02 -14.38 -16.93
N ASN A 293 8.22 -13.08 -17.15
CA ASN A 293 7.22 -12.12 -17.63
C ASN A 293 5.91 -12.10 -16.82
N VAL A 294 6.00 -12.18 -15.48
CA VAL A 294 4.85 -12.10 -14.56
C VAL A 294 5.01 -11.05 -13.47
N HIS A 295 6.01 -10.18 -13.59
CA HIS A 295 6.22 -9.09 -12.65
C HIS A 295 5.14 -8.02 -12.76
N GLU A 296 4.54 -7.67 -11.63
CA GLU A 296 3.56 -6.59 -11.48
C GLU A 296 4.03 -5.60 -10.40
N GLY A 297 3.77 -4.31 -10.64
CA GLY A 297 3.82 -3.23 -9.65
C GLY A 297 2.47 -3.04 -8.97
N THR A 298 2.29 -1.89 -8.30
CA THR A 298 1.02 -1.62 -7.57
C THR A 298 -0.15 -1.44 -8.52
N ILE A 299 0.05 -0.75 -9.65
CA ILE A 299 -1.04 -0.40 -10.54
C ILE A 299 -1.53 -1.60 -11.36
N GLU A 300 -0.62 -2.45 -11.82
CA GLU A 300 -0.94 -3.68 -12.55
C GLU A 300 -1.75 -4.62 -11.66
N GLN A 301 -1.29 -4.83 -10.42
CA GLN A 301 -1.93 -5.74 -9.49
C GLN A 301 -3.29 -5.21 -9.00
N MET A 302 -3.42 -3.90 -8.72
CA MET A 302 -4.72 -3.33 -8.35
C MET A 302 -5.69 -3.31 -9.52
N TYR A 303 -5.22 -3.08 -10.75
CA TYR A 303 -6.06 -3.23 -11.92
C TYR A 303 -6.54 -4.68 -12.06
N ARG A 304 -5.67 -5.67 -11.90
CA ARG A 304 -6.04 -7.09 -11.94
C ARG A 304 -7.04 -7.46 -10.84
N LEU A 305 -6.83 -6.97 -9.62
CA LEU A 305 -7.79 -7.10 -8.52
C LEU A 305 -9.16 -6.50 -8.88
N TRP A 306 -9.19 -5.30 -9.45
CA TRP A 306 -10.43 -4.64 -9.91
C TRP A 306 -11.13 -5.45 -10.99
N HIS A 307 -10.38 -5.81 -12.03
CA HIS A 307 -10.90 -6.39 -13.26
C HIS A 307 -11.30 -7.85 -13.10
N GLU A 308 -10.46 -8.69 -12.50
CA GLU A 308 -10.65 -10.14 -12.46
C GLU A 308 -11.39 -10.62 -11.21
N TYR A 309 -11.44 -9.82 -10.14
CA TYR A 309 -12.03 -10.25 -8.87
C TYR A 309 -13.15 -9.33 -8.41
N LEU A 310 -12.86 -8.07 -8.07
CA LEU A 310 -13.84 -7.20 -7.41
C LEU A 310 -15.05 -6.87 -8.29
N SER A 311 -14.90 -6.89 -9.61
CA SER A 311 -15.99 -6.71 -10.57
C SER A 311 -16.88 -7.94 -10.74
N GLN A 312 -16.43 -9.10 -10.26
CA GLN A 312 -17.16 -10.34 -10.41
C GLN A 312 -18.24 -10.46 -9.33
N PRO A 313 -19.46 -10.92 -9.67
CA PRO A 313 -20.51 -11.14 -8.66
C PRO A 313 -20.09 -12.10 -7.53
N GLN A 314 -19.21 -13.05 -7.85
CA GLN A 314 -18.62 -13.98 -6.90
C GLN A 314 -17.11 -14.07 -7.19
N PRO A 315 -16.27 -13.25 -6.51
CA PRO A 315 -14.83 -13.31 -6.69
C PRO A 315 -14.30 -14.68 -6.27
N LYS A 316 -13.30 -15.17 -7.01
CA LYS A 316 -12.56 -16.38 -6.61
C LYS A 316 -11.80 -16.10 -5.31
N VAL A 317 -12.03 -16.93 -4.30
CA VAL A 317 -11.38 -16.87 -3.00
C VAL A 317 -10.75 -18.20 -2.62
N ASP A 318 -9.81 -18.19 -1.68
CA ASP A 318 -9.28 -19.40 -1.04
C ASP A 318 -10.22 -19.94 0.06
N ASP A 319 -9.82 -21.03 0.71
CA ASP A 319 -10.59 -21.70 1.76
C ASP A 319 -10.86 -20.79 2.99
N GLU A 320 -10.06 -19.74 3.18
CA GLU A 320 -10.22 -18.73 4.23
C GLU A 320 -10.99 -17.48 3.74
N HIS A 321 -11.65 -17.58 2.57
CA HIS A 321 -12.43 -16.50 1.95
C HIS A 321 -11.60 -15.25 1.62
N ARG A 322 -10.34 -15.43 1.22
CA ARG A 322 -9.44 -14.35 0.80
C ARG A 322 -9.24 -14.38 -0.71
N ILE A 323 -9.20 -13.22 -1.33
CA ILE A 323 -8.68 -13.08 -2.69
C ILE A 323 -7.15 -13.24 -2.63
N ARG A 324 -6.64 -14.18 -3.42
CA ARG A 324 -5.20 -14.43 -3.59
C ARG A 324 -4.72 -13.80 -4.88
N ILE A 325 -4.47 -12.48 -4.84
CA ILE A 325 -3.90 -11.73 -5.97
C ILE A 325 -2.36 -11.84 -5.99
N ASP A 326 -1.76 -12.42 -4.95
CA ASP A 326 -0.37 -12.83 -4.88
C ASP A 326 -0.06 -14.12 -5.66
N ASP A 327 -1.05 -14.69 -6.36
CA ASP A 327 -0.96 -15.94 -7.12
C ASP A 327 0.22 -16.00 -8.09
N LEU A 328 0.55 -14.92 -8.80
CA LEU A 328 1.72 -14.86 -9.68
C LEU A 328 3.05 -15.00 -8.93
N GLU A 329 3.15 -14.43 -7.73
CA GLU A 329 4.32 -14.59 -6.85
C GLU A 329 4.38 -16.02 -6.30
N MET A 330 3.22 -16.58 -5.96
CA MET A 330 3.09 -17.86 -5.26
C MET A 330 3.10 -19.10 -6.18
N ARG A 331 3.20 -18.92 -7.50
CA ARG A 331 3.40 -20.03 -8.44
C ARG A 331 4.59 -20.91 -8.03
N ASP A 332 4.42 -22.23 -8.09
CA ASP A 332 5.46 -23.19 -7.71
C ASP A 332 6.78 -22.97 -8.46
N ASP A 333 6.73 -22.70 -9.76
CA ASP A 333 7.93 -22.46 -10.58
C ASP A 333 8.63 -21.14 -10.25
N VAL A 334 7.89 -20.14 -9.75
CA VAL A 334 8.45 -18.87 -9.26
C VAL A 334 9.10 -19.09 -7.90
N GLN A 335 8.37 -19.67 -6.94
CA GLN A 335 8.86 -19.92 -5.59
C GLN A 335 10.09 -20.82 -5.57
N ASN A 336 10.07 -21.94 -6.31
CA ASN A 336 11.23 -22.85 -6.40
C ASN A 336 12.49 -22.14 -6.94
N THR A 337 12.32 -21.27 -7.94
CA THR A 337 13.44 -20.48 -8.49
C THR A 337 13.94 -19.46 -7.46
N ILE A 338 13.04 -18.81 -6.72
CA ILE A 338 13.41 -17.87 -5.65
C ILE A 338 14.22 -18.58 -4.56
N PHE A 339 13.80 -19.77 -4.10
CA PHE A 339 14.57 -20.56 -3.12
C PHE A 339 15.96 -20.92 -3.65
N GLU A 340 16.05 -21.40 -4.90
CA GLU A 340 17.34 -21.71 -5.52
C GLU A 340 18.27 -20.48 -5.58
N TYR A 341 17.73 -19.33 -5.98
CA TYR A 341 18.50 -18.09 -6.09
C TYR A 341 18.91 -17.58 -4.71
N TRP A 342 18.03 -17.69 -3.71
CA TRP A 342 18.29 -17.31 -2.33
C TRP A 342 19.47 -18.07 -1.72
N ASP A 343 19.55 -19.37 -1.99
CA ASP A 343 20.65 -20.20 -1.49
C ASP A 343 21.98 -19.83 -2.16
N LYS A 344 21.96 -19.54 -3.47
CA LYS A 344 23.15 -19.27 -4.29
C LYS A 344 23.68 -17.83 -4.21
N VAL A 345 22.83 -16.87 -3.85
CA VAL A 345 23.21 -15.45 -3.90
C VAL A 345 24.28 -15.13 -2.85
N THR A 346 25.34 -14.47 -3.31
CA THR A 346 26.46 -13.89 -2.57
C THR A 346 26.66 -12.44 -3.01
N THR A 347 27.53 -11.70 -2.32
CA THR A 347 27.88 -10.33 -2.71
C THR A 347 28.48 -10.28 -4.12
N GLU A 348 29.34 -11.24 -4.46
CA GLU A 348 30.10 -11.27 -5.73
C GLU A 348 29.22 -11.57 -6.95
N ASN A 349 28.11 -12.30 -6.75
CA ASN A 349 27.22 -12.72 -7.82
C ASN A 349 25.82 -12.09 -7.73
N LEU A 350 25.65 -11.04 -6.90
CA LEU A 350 24.35 -10.45 -6.57
C LEU A 350 23.50 -10.11 -7.80
N THR A 351 24.09 -9.46 -8.81
CA THR A 351 23.39 -9.02 -10.02
C THR A 351 22.97 -10.17 -10.94
N GLN A 352 23.48 -11.38 -10.74
CA GLN A 352 23.04 -12.58 -11.45
C GLN A 352 21.69 -13.08 -10.92
N TYR A 353 21.47 -12.96 -9.61
CA TYR A 353 20.31 -13.57 -8.92
C TYR A 353 19.28 -12.55 -8.42
N ALA A 354 19.65 -11.28 -8.34
CA ALA A 354 18.79 -10.21 -7.83
C ALA A 354 18.77 -9.00 -8.78
N ASP A 355 17.58 -8.44 -8.96
CA ASP A 355 17.36 -7.21 -9.71
C ASP A 355 17.45 -5.99 -8.79
N VAL A 356 18.67 -5.66 -8.38
CA VAL A 356 18.97 -4.55 -7.47
C VAL A 356 18.69 -3.19 -8.14
N ASP A 357 18.96 -3.07 -9.44
CA ASP A 357 18.68 -1.85 -10.20
C ASP A 357 17.17 -1.61 -10.30
N GLY A 358 16.38 -2.66 -10.57
CA GLY A 358 14.93 -2.57 -10.55
C GLY A 358 14.37 -2.21 -9.18
N TYR A 359 14.92 -2.77 -8.10
CA TYR A 359 14.55 -2.38 -6.74
C TYR A 359 14.78 -0.88 -6.50
N TRP A 360 15.97 -0.37 -6.86
CA TRP A 360 16.31 1.04 -6.66
C TRP A 360 15.48 1.97 -7.53
N ASN A 361 15.23 1.60 -8.78
CA ASN A 361 14.35 2.33 -9.68
C ASN A 361 12.96 2.49 -9.07
N ASP A 362 12.37 1.40 -8.57
CA ASP A 362 11.06 1.45 -7.92
C ASP A 362 11.10 2.27 -6.63
N PHE A 363 12.16 2.12 -5.80
CA PHE A 363 12.35 2.93 -4.60
C PHE A 363 12.40 4.43 -4.91
N TYR A 364 13.15 4.84 -5.92
CA TYR A 364 13.27 6.25 -6.31
C TYR A 364 11.97 6.79 -6.91
N ASN A 365 11.27 5.97 -7.70
CA ASN A 365 9.97 6.33 -8.28
C ASN A 365 8.91 6.63 -7.21
N LEU A 366 8.96 5.96 -6.04
CA LEU A 366 8.08 6.27 -4.90
C LEU A 366 8.16 7.75 -4.48
N PHE A 367 9.33 8.38 -4.67
CA PHE A 367 9.60 9.76 -4.27
C PHE A 367 9.71 10.71 -5.47
N GLY A 368 9.31 10.27 -6.66
CA GLY A 368 9.31 11.07 -7.88
C GLY A 368 10.68 11.23 -8.54
N PHE A 369 11.64 10.34 -8.30
CA PHE A 369 12.96 10.38 -8.96
C PHE A 369 13.12 9.23 -9.95
N GLY A 370 13.93 9.41 -11.00
CA GLY A 370 14.27 8.36 -11.96
C GLY A 370 13.44 8.36 -13.25
N PHE A 371 12.64 9.40 -13.52
CA PHE A 371 11.88 9.52 -14.76
C PHE A 371 12.66 10.28 -15.84
N ASP A 372 12.98 9.62 -16.95
CA ASP A 372 13.77 10.20 -18.06
C ASP A 372 13.18 11.49 -18.66
N ASN A 373 11.86 11.67 -18.56
CA ASN A 373 11.14 12.82 -19.11
C ASN A 373 10.98 13.98 -18.12
N VAL A 374 11.58 13.89 -16.93
CA VAL A 374 11.56 14.94 -15.90
C VAL A 374 12.93 15.59 -15.81
N ASP A 375 12.99 16.91 -16.00
CA ASP A 375 14.23 17.68 -15.81
C ASP A 375 14.48 17.91 -14.31
N TYR A 376 15.37 17.09 -13.73
CA TYR A 376 15.75 17.18 -12.32
C TYR A 376 16.79 18.27 -12.02
N ASP A 377 17.30 18.97 -13.03
CA ASP A 377 18.19 20.13 -12.85
C ASP A 377 17.43 21.46 -12.90
N ALA A 378 16.16 21.43 -13.30
CA ALA A 378 15.27 22.58 -13.26
C ALA A 378 14.87 23.00 -11.84
N ASP A 379 14.65 24.31 -11.66
CA ASP A 379 14.01 24.85 -10.46
C ASP A 379 12.52 24.50 -10.45
N VAL A 380 12.07 23.82 -9.39
CA VAL A 380 10.65 23.51 -9.18
C VAL A 380 10.12 24.15 -7.90
N ASN A 381 8.82 24.47 -7.87
CA ASN A 381 8.16 24.95 -6.67
C ASN A 381 7.78 23.75 -5.78
N PRO A 382 8.35 23.60 -4.56
CA PRO A 382 7.97 22.52 -3.67
C PRO A 382 6.56 22.71 -3.08
N GLU A 383 6.02 23.94 -3.09
CA GLU A 383 4.70 24.26 -2.56
C GLU A 383 3.62 23.97 -3.61
N VAL A 384 3.11 22.74 -3.60
CA VAL A 384 1.96 22.32 -4.39
C VAL A 384 0.72 22.39 -3.51
N ASN A 385 -0.29 23.13 -3.94
CA ASN A 385 -1.56 23.22 -3.21
C ASN A 385 -2.42 21.98 -3.47
N LEU A 386 -3.12 21.52 -2.44
CA LEU A 386 -4.12 20.47 -2.50
C LEU A 386 -5.45 21.06 -2.01
N ASP A 387 -6.53 20.89 -2.78
CA ASP A 387 -7.87 21.39 -2.43
C ASP A 387 -8.51 20.48 -1.38
N LEU A 388 -8.00 20.59 -0.15
CA LEU A 388 -8.47 19.81 0.98
C LEU A 388 -9.89 20.19 1.34
N VAL A 389 -10.67 19.18 1.73
CA VAL A 389 -11.96 19.40 2.39
C VAL A 389 -11.67 20.09 3.72
N GLU A 390 -12.26 21.27 3.93
CA GLU A 390 -12.11 22.08 5.15
C GLU A 390 -12.55 21.36 6.41
#